data_AF-A0A1Y1LKA0-F1
#
_entry.id   AF-A0A1Y1LKA0-F1
#
_cell.length_a   1.000
_cell.length_b   1.000
_cell.length_c   1.000
_cell.angle_alpha   90.00
_cell.angle_beta   90.00
_cell.angle_gamma   90.00
#
_symmetry.space_group_name_H-M   'P 1'
#
loop_
_entity.id
_entity.type
_entity.pdbx_description
1 polymer ?
#
loop_
_entity_poly.entity_id
_entity_poly.type
_entity_poly.pdbx_seq_one_letter_code
_entity_poly.pdbx_strand_id
1 'polypeptide(L)'
;GASSSLTTTENFRVDGRERSQYRPMELETNVVAHAFGSSRLRLANTDVLVAVKIETDVPSVDQPDEGKIEFFVDCSANATPDFEGRGGEELATEIANSLTSAYRSTKAFNLSKLCILKGRKCWKLYVDILVS
;
A
#
# COMPACT_ATOMS: atom_id res chain seq x y z
N GLY A 1 33.28 -11.95 -28.69
CA GLY A 1 32.94 -12.16 -27.27
C GLY A 1 33.43 -10.98 -26.49
N ALA A 2 32.50 -10.19 -25.93
CA ALA A 2 32.76 -9.16 -24.93
C ALA A 2 31.41 -8.78 -24.33
N SER A 3 30.92 -9.59 -23.38
CA SER A 3 29.83 -9.18 -22.51
C SER A 3 30.47 -8.30 -21.43
N SER A 4 30.53 -6.99 -21.67
CA SER A 4 31.02 -6.05 -20.68
C SER A 4 29.95 -5.88 -19.62
N SER A 5 30.11 -6.64 -18.54
CA SER A 5 29.47 -6.45 -17.26
C SER A 5 29.68 -4.99 -16.79
N LEU A 6 28.66 -4.16 -16.98
CA LEU A 6 28.60 -2.80 -16.43
C LEU A 6 28.56 -2.90 -14.90
N THR A 7 29.73 -2.86 -14.31
CA THR A 7 29.93 -2.88 -12.86
C THR A 7 29.66 -1.48 -12.29
N THR A 8 29.20 -1.49 -11.04
CA THR A 8 28.76 -0.41 -10.13
C THR A 8 29.66 0.83 -10.03
N THR A 9 30.75 0.97 -10.80
CA THR A 9 31.70 2.09 -10.76
C THR A 9 31.28 3.31 -11.56
N GLU A 10 30.43 3.13 -12.57
CA GLU A 10 29.82 4.25 -13.30
C GLU A 10 28.50 4.57 -12.61
N ASN A 11 28.21 5.84 -12.31
CA ASN A 11 27.13 6.26 -11.39
C ASN A 11 25.69 6.01 -11.92
N PHE A 12 25.55 5.07 -12.84
CA PHE A 12 24.34 4.69 -13.56
C PHE A 12 23.92 3.25 -13.23
N ARG A 13 22.62 3.02 -13.28
CA ARG A 13 21.97 1.72 -13.12
C ARG A 13 21.88 1.01 -14.46
N VAL A 14 21.52 -0.27 -14.44
CA VAL A 14 21.36 -1.13 -15.64
C VAL A 14 20.37 -0.60 -16.68
N ASP A 15 19.46 0.28 -16.28
CA ASP A 15 18.46 0.93 -17.13
C ASP A 15 18.81 2.39 -17.45
N GLY A 16 20.06 2.80 -17.25
CA GLY A 16 20.60 4.12 -17.61
C GLY A 16 20.24 5.26 -16.64
N ARG A 17 19.51 4.97 -15.56
CA ARG A 17 19.15 5.96 -14.53
C ARG A 17 20.29 6.24 -13.57
N GLU A 18 20.34 7.45 -13.03
CA GLU A 18 21.22 7.75 -11.90
C GLU A 18 20.79 6.97 -10.64
N ARG A 19 21.70 6.83 -9.67
CA ARG A 19 21.40 6.12 -8.41
C ARG A 19 20.26 6.74 -7.59
N SER A 20 20.07 8.05 -7.69
CA SER A 20 19.02 8.82 -7.00
C SER A 20 17.70 8.85 -7.78
N GLN A 21 17.69 8.43 -9.05
CA GLN A 21 16.53 8.59 -9.93
C GLN A 21 15.57 7.39 -9.79
N TYR A 22 14.30 7.69 -9.49
CA TYR A 22 13.22 6.68 -9.45
C TYR A 22 12.86 6.15 -10.84
N ARG A 23 12.13 5.03 -10.89
CA ARG A 23 11.54 4.52 -12.14
C ARG A 23 10.41 5.47 -12.56
N PRO A 24 10.07 5.56 -13.85
CA PRO A 24 8.87 6.27 -14.29
C PRO A 24 7.64 5.78 -13.51
N MET A 25 6.80 6.73 -13.09
CA MET A 25 5.61 6.46 -12.29
C MET A 25 4.37 7.11 -12.91
N GLU A 26 3.28 6.35 -12.94
CA GLU A 26 1.95 6.81 -13.36
C GLU A 26 0.98 6.59 -12.22
N LEU A 27 0.21 7.62 -11.87
CA LEU A 27 -0.80 7.57 -10.81
C LEU A 27 -2.16 7.94 -11.38
N GLU A 28 -3.11 7.05 -11.21
CA GLU A 28 -4.53 7.27 -11.51
C GLU A 28 -5.34 7.21 -10.22
N THR A 29 -6.40 8.02 -10.12
CA THR A 29 -7.34 7.99 -9.00
C THR A 29 -8.76 7.73 -9.52
N ASN A 30 -9.64 7.25 -8.64
CA ASN A 30 -11.04 6.91 -8.97
C ASN A 30 -11.17 5.80 -10.03
N VAL A 31 -10.28 4.82 -9.98
CA VAL A 31 -10.21 3.68 -10.91
C VAL A 31 -11.17 2.54 -10.56
N VAL A 32 -11.65 2.47 -9.30
CA VAL A 32 -12.65 1.50 -8.83
C VAL A 32 -13.96 2.23 -8.53
N ALA A 33 -14.99 1.98 -9.33
CA ALA A 33 -16.26 2.72 -9.28
C ALA A 33 -17.05 2.58 -7.97
N HIS A 34 -16.93 1.43 -7.28
CA HIS A 34 -17.69 1.12 -6.07
C HIS A 34 -16.92 1.37 -4.77
N ALA A 35 -15.68 1.85 -4.85
CA ALA A 35 -14.89 2.23 -3.66
C ALA A 35 -15.16 3.68 -3.28
N PHE A 36 -15.02 4.02 -1.99
CA PHE A 36 -15.09 5.41 -1.52
C PHE A 36 -13.88 6.23 -1.95
N GLY A 37 -12.74 5.55 -2.15
CA GLY A 37 -11.55 6.10 -2.77
C GLY A 37 -10.76 4.97 -3.42
N SER A 38 -10.07 5.26 -4.51
CA SER A 38 -9.18 4.29 -5.15
C SER A 38 -8.07 4.96 -5.92
N SER A 39 -6.97 4.24 -6.09
CA SER A 39 -5.84 4.67 -6.90
C SER A 39 -5.11 3.48 -7.52
N ARG A 40 -4.57 3.66 -8.71
CA ARG A 40 -3.63 2.71 -9.33
C ARG A 40 -2.30 3.39 -9.57
N LEU A 41 -1.23 2.78 -9.06
CA LEU A 41 0.14 3.23 -9.25
C LEU A 41 0.88 2.21 -10.12
N ARG A 42 1.41 2.66 -11.26
CA ARG A 42 2.34 1.89 -12.09
C ARG A 42 3.74 2.47 -11.96
N LEU A 43 4.67 1.68 -11.42
CA LEU A 43 6.08 2.03 -11.26
C LEU A 43 6.93 1.10 -12.12
N ALA A 44 7.08 1.45 -13.41
CA ALA A 44 7.55 0.56 -14.46
C ALA A 44 6.78 -0.77 -14.47
N ASN A 45 7.43 -1.89 -14.10
CA ASN A 45 6.85 -3.23 -14.15
C ASN A 45 6.15 -3.63 -12.83
N THR A 46 5.89 -2.69 -11.94
CA THR A 46 5.17 -2.92 -10.69
C THR A 46 3.83 -2.19 -10.77
N ASP A 47 2.73 -2.91 -10.63
CA ASP A 47 1.37 -2.34 -10.66
C ASP A 47 0.69 -2.58 -9.31
N VAL A 48 0.21 -1.51 -8.68
CA VAL A 48 -0.48 -1.57 -7.40
C VAL A 48 -1.82 -0.88 -7.52
N LEU A 49 -2.90 -1.61 -7.25
CA LEU A 49 -4.24 -1.08 -7.14
C LEU A 49 -4.65 -1.00 -5.68
N VAL A 50 -5.16 0.15 -5.26
CA VAL A 50 -5.66 0.38 -3.90
C VAL A 50 -7.11 0.81 -3.94
N ALA A 51 -7.94 0.22 -3.08
CA ALA A 51 -9.33 0.61 -2.88
C ALA A 51 -9.60 0.84 -1.38
N VAL A 52 -10.44 1.83 -1.08
CA VAL A 52 -10.84 2.17 0.28
C VAL A 52 -12.34 2.00 0.43
N LYS A 53 -12.74 1.21 1.42
CA LYS A 53 -14.13 1.11 1.89
C LYS A 53 -14.25 1.75 3.27
N ILE A 54 -15.37 2.42 3.53
CA ILE A 54 -15.61 3.11 4.79
C ILE A 54 -16.90 2.57 5.42
N GLU A 55 -16.82 2.21 6.69
CA GLU A 55 -17.97 1.79 7.50
C GLU A 55 -17.93 2.45 8.88
N THR A 56 -19.05 2.40 9.60
CA THR A 56 -19.08 2.86 11.01
C THR A 56 -18.81 1.70 11.95
N ASP A 57 -18.02 1.93 12.98
CA ASP A 57 -17.65 0.94 13.99
C ASP A 57 -17.66 1.56 15.40
N VAL A 58 -17.46 0.75 16.43
CA VAL A 58 -17.23 1.18 17.82
C VAL A 58 -15.72 1.35 18.02
N PRO A 59 -15.25 2.49 18.56
CA PRO A 59 -13.82 2.71 18.82
C PRO A 59 -13.27 1.71 19.85
N SER A 60 -11.95 1.53 19.89
CA SER A 60 -11.34 0.68 20.91
C SER A 60 -11.46 1.30 22.30
N VAL A 61 -11.43 0.47 23.35
CA VAL A 61 -11.50 0.95 24.74
C VAL A 61 -10.28 1.80 25.09
N ASP A 62 -9.11 1.45 24.56
CA ASP A 62 -7.85 2.16 24.81
C ASP A 62 -7.75 3.49 24.03
N GLN A 63 -8.45 3.61 22.90
CA GLN A 63 -8.46 4.81 22.04
C GLN A 63 -9.91 5.21 21.70
N PRO A 64 -10.70 5.66 22.70
CA PRO A 64 -12.13 5.92 22.53
C PRO A 64 -12.43 7.12 21.63
N ASP A 65 -11.45 7.97 21.35
CA ASP A 65 -11.56 9.17 20.52
C ASP A 65 -10.88 9.05 19.16
N GLU A 66 -10.58 7.82 18.72
CA GLU A 66 -9.99 7.53 17.41
C GLU A 66 -10.90 6.62 16.58
N GLY A 67 -10.75 6.68 15.25
CA GLY A 67 -11.26 5.64 14.36
C GLY A 67 -10.22 4.59 14.04
N LYS A 68 -10.51 3.78 13.01
CA LYS A 68 -9.68 2.61 12.67
C LYS A 68 -9.29 2.63 11.20
N ILE A 69 -8.11 2.09 10.91
CA ILE A 69 -7.65 1.77 9.56
C ILE A 69 -7.15 0.32 9.59
N GLU A 70 -7.65 -0.50 8.69
CA GLU A 70 -7.19 -1.87 8.48
C GLU A 70 -6.68 -2.02 7.05
N PHE A 71 -5.50 -2.64 6.91
CA PHE A 71 -4.85 -2.86 5.64
C PHE A 71 -4.94 -4.35 5.27
N PHE A 72 -5.39 -4.61 4.06
CA PHE A 72 -5.38 -5.94 3.45
C PHE A 72 -4.51 -5.88 2.21
N VAL A 73 -3.60 -6.83 2.07
CA VAL A 73 -2.69 -6.91 0.94
C VAL A 73 -2.90 -8.26 0.26
N ASP A 74 -3.12 -8.23 -1.05
CA ASP A 74 -3.19 -9.40 -1.91
C ASP A 74 -2.07 -9.33 -2.94
N CYS A 75 -1.29 -10.40 -3.02
CA CYS A 75 -0.20 -10.55 -3.97
C CYS A 75 -0.67 -11.49 -5.07
N SER A 76 -1.06 -10.93 -6.22
CA SER A 76 -1.67 -11.68 -7.31
C SER A 76 -0.65 -12.59 -8.01
N ALA A 77 -1.08 -13.79 -8.41
CA ALA A 77 -0.32 -14.65 -9.31
C ALA A 77 0.01 -13.98 -10.68
N ASN A 78 -0.72 -12.92 -11.03
CA ASN A 78 -0.40 -12.10 -12.22
C ASN A 78 0.92 -11.34 -12.07
N ALA A 79 1.34 -11.01 -10.84
CA ALA A 79 2.63 -10.33 -10.58
C ALA A 79 3.81 -11.29 -10.77
N THR A 80 3.66 -12.52 -10.26
CA THR A 80 4.60 -13.61 -10.46
C THR A 80 3.90 -14.94 -10.16
N PRO A 81 4.19 -16.01 -10.93
CA PRO A 81 3.70 -17.36 -10.61
C PRO A 81 4.07 -17.84 -9.20
N ASP A 82 5.15 -17.31 -8.62
CA ASP A 82 5.58 -17.64 -7.26
C ASP A 82 4.54 -17.24 -6.19
N PHE A 83 3.61 -16.34 -6.51
CA PHE A 83 2.53 -15.94 -5.60
C PHE A 83 1.30 -16.87 -5.66
N GLU A 84 1.28 -17.87 -6.55
CA GLU A 84 0.18 -18.84 -6.58
C GLU A 84 -0.03 -19.55 -5.23
N GLY A 85 -1.29 -19.82 -4.92
CA GLY A 85 -1.68 -20.45 -3.66
C GLY A 85 -1.38 -19.56 -2.46
N ARG A 86 -0.32 -19.90 -1.71
CA ARG A 86 0.08 -19.19 -0.48
C ARG A 86 1.43 -18.47 -0.62
N GLY A 87 2.02 -18.45 -1.82
CA GLY A 87 3.38 -17.95 -2.01
C GLY A 87 3.56 -16.44 -1.76
N GLY A 88 2.46 -15.66 -1.85
CA GLY A 88 2.47 -14.22 -1.55
C GLY A 88 2.17 -13.86 -0.09
N GLU A 89 1.77 -14.81 0.77
CA GLU A 89 1.23 -14.50 2.10
C GLU A 89 2.23 -13.81 3.04
N GLU A 90 3.50 -14.25 3.00
CA GLU A 90 4.55 -13.67 3.86
C GLU A 90 4.78 -12.20 3.51
N LEU A 91 4.95 -11.90 2.21
CA LEU A 91 5.13 -10.54 1.72
C LEU A 91 3.90 -9.67 1.99
N ALA A 92 2.70 -10.20 1.74
CA ALA A 92 1.45 -9.50 2.02
C ALA A 92 1.34 -9.12 3.51
N THR A 93 1.68 -10.06 4.40
CA THR A 93 1.68 -9.84 5.85
C THR A 93 2.73 -8.80 6.26
N GLU A 94 3.93 -8.86 5.68
CA GLU A 94 4.99 -7.88 5.95
C GLU A 94 4.58 -6.46 5.55
N ILE A 95 3.99 -6.30 4.36
CA ILE A 95 3.51 -5.02 3.85
C ILE A 95 2.36 -4.50 4.73
N ALA A 96 1.37 -5.33 5.06
CA ALA A 96 0.23 -4.95 5.89
C ALA A 96 0.68 -4.51 7.29
N ASN A 97 1.63 -5.22 7.91
CA ASN A 97 2.20 -4.86 9.21
C ASN A 97 3.01 -3.56 9.14
N SER A 98 3.79 -3.36 8.07
CA SER A 98 4.56 -2.14 7.85
C SER A 98 3.65 -0.92 7.70
N LEU A 99 2.56 -1.04 6.92
CA LEU A 99 1.55 0.01 6.78
C LEU A 99 0.83 0.28 8.10
N THR A 100 0.40 -0.77 8.81
CA THR A 100 -0.21 -0.64 10.13
C THR A 100 0.70 0.11 11.10
N SER A 101 1.99 -0.21 11.12
CA SER A 101 2.98 0.48 11.96
C SER A 101 3.16 1.94 11.54
N ALA A 102 3.29 2.22 10.24
CA ALA A 102 3.46 3.57 9.72
C ALA A 102 2.27 4.50 10.07
N TYR A 103 1.04 3.97 9.97
CA TYR A 103 -0.19 4.72 10.24
C TYR A 103 -0.56 4.84 11.72
N ARG A 104 0.18 4.20 12.64
CA ARG A 104 0.07 4.49 14.09
C ARG A 104 0.58 5.88 14.45
N SER A 105 1.47 6.45 13.63
CA SER A 105 1.95 7.80 13.87
C SER A 105 0.93 8.84 13.42
N THR A 106 0.63 9.81 14.28
CA THR A 106 -0.22 10.96 13.95
C THR A 106 0.31 11.83 12.80
N LYS A 107 1.59 11.66 12.44
CA LYS A 107 2.22 12.31 11.27
C LYS A 107 1.77 11.72 9.94
N ALA A 108 1.43 10.42 9.91
CA ALA A 108 0.94 9.77 8.70
C ALA A 108 -0.54 10.08 8.48
N PHE A 109 -1.35 9.83 9.51
CA PHE A 109 -2.77 10.16 9.50
C PHE A 109 -3.27 10.38 10.92
N ASN A 110 -4.08 11.42 11.14
CA ASN A 110 -4.65 11.69 12.46
C ASN A 110 -5.97 10.92 12.64
N LEU A 111 -5.93 9.79 13.34
CA LEU A 111 -7.07 8.91 13.57
C LEU A 111 -8.22 9.56 14.37
N SER A 112 -7.96 10.61 15.15
CA SER A 112 -9.03 11.36 15.85
C SER A 112 -10.02 12.02 14.89
N LYS A 113 -9.61 12.30 13.65
CA LYS A 113 -10.51 12.81 12.59
C LYS A 113 -11.58 11.80 12.18
N LEU A 114 -11.39 10.52 12.50
CA LEU A 114 -12.34 9.46 12.22
C LEU A 114 -13.31 9.22 13.39
N CYS A 115 -13.18 9.93 14.51
CA CYS A 115 -14.13 9.84 15.61
C CYS A 115 -15.43 10.57 15.26
N ILE A 116 -16.57 9.91 15.46
CA ILE A 116 -17.90 10.48 15.26
C ILE A 116 -18.50 10.85 16.62
N LEU A 117 -18.46 9.91 17.56
CA LEU A 117 -18.91 10.07 18.94
C LEU A 117 -18.00 9.26 19.86
N LYS A 118 -17.24 9.97 20.71
CA LYS A 118 -16.25 9.39 21.61
C LYS A 118 -16.82 8.21 22.40
N GLY A 119 -16.11 7.09 22.35
CA GLY A 119 -16.43 5.84 23.05
C GLY A 119 -17.66 5.10 22.52
N ARG A 120 -18.29 5.56 21.43
CA ARG A 120 -19.53 4.96 20.91
C ARG A 120 -19.52 4.69 19.42
N LYS A 121 -18.98 5.60 18.62
CA LYS A 121 -19.02 5.51 17.16
C LYS A 121 -17.83 6.19 16.51
N CYS A 122 -17.18 5.51 15.58
CA CYS A 122 -16.11 6.03 14.75
C CYS A 122 -16.25 5.53 13.31
N TRP A 123 -15.48 6.10 12.40
CA TRP A 123 -15.26 5.55 11.07
C TRP A 123 -14.17 4.48 11.12
N LYS A 124 -14.37 3.41 10.36
CA LYS A 124 -13.39 2.37 10.07
C LYS A 124 -13.13 2.35 8.57
N LEU A 125 -11.86 2.50 8.20
CA LEU A 125 -11.40 2.45 6.82
C LEU A 125 -10.79 1.08 6.58
N TYR A 126 -11.31 0.38 5.57
CA TYR A 126 -10.69 -0.81 5.00
C TYR A 126 -9.88 -0.37 3.78
N VAL A 127 -8.59 -0.68 3.76
CA VAL A 127 -7.67 -0.33 2.68
C VAL A 127 -7.18 -1.63 2.04
N ASP A 128 -7.76 -1.97 0.90
CA ASP A 128 -7.43 -3.16 0.12
C ASP A 128 -6.36 -2.81 -0.91
N ILE A 129 -5.26 -3.56 -0.93
CA ILE A 129 -4.08 -3.32 -1.75
C ILE A 129 -3.80 -4.58 -2.57
N LEU A 130 -3.89 -4.47 -3.88
CA LEU A 130 -3.59 -5.55 -4.82
C LEU A 130 -2.25 -5.24 -5.50
N VAL A 131 -1.29 -6.15 -5.36
CA VAL A 131 -0.01 -6.13 -6.08
C VAL A 131 -0.11 -7.09 -7.26
N SER A 132 0.09 -6.56 -8.47
CA SER A 132 -0.05 -7.28 -9.75
C SER A 132 1.11 -7.07 -10.71
#